data_AF-A0A4R7ZT34-F1
#
_entry.id   AF-A0A4R7ZT34-F1
#
_cell.length_a   1.000
_cell.length_b   1.000
_cell.length_c   1.000
_cell.angle_alpha   90.00
_cell.angle_beta   90.00
_cell.angle_gamma   90.00
#
_symmetry.space_group_name_H-M   'P 1'
#
loop_
_entity.id
_entity.type
_entity.pdbx_description
1 polymer ?
#
loop_
_entity_poly.entity_id
_entity_poly.type
_entity_poly.pdbx_seq_one_letter_code
_entity_poly.pdbx_strand_id
1 'polypeptide(L)'
;MKRIIVGFCLCVLLIVTACDNKTAEMKGKYISFTASIQKDENTIETSIYSFDMSSEKAEKIYTYENRAQYPIGVYDRKDNKVYYSQNLVEQDVLYSREDGIMIYDVETKDVSVFDDRFLTVNYIFPIDDHLFIGGELIEEIKEFNRGIKPYLVDKQSKNIQNYDWNDELHIDNLGFNSATKTIYAVVVPFYQLYEQETPESTMYQFASNFKIKPIKEI
;
A
#
# COMPACT_ATOMS: atom_id res chain seq x y z
N MET A 1 58.16 -11.05 -1.74
CA MET A 1 57.15 -11.57 -2.69
C MET A 1 56.05 -12.41 -2.04
N LYS A 2 56.34 -13.55 -1.36
CA LYS A 2 55.30 -14.41 -0.75
C LYS A 2 54.32 -13.69 0.22
N ARG A 3 54.79 -12.76 1.06
CA ARG A 3 53.94 -11.99 1.99
C ARG A 3 52.98 -10.99 1.30
N ILE A 4 53.35 -10.47 0.13
CA ILE A 4 52.52 -9.53 -0.63
C ILE A 4 51.39 -10.29 -1.36
N ILE A 5 51.68 -11.49 -1.86
CA ILE A 5 50.70 -12.35 -2.53
C ILE A 5 49.62 -12.83 -1.54
N VAL A 6 50.01 -13.24 -0.33
CA VAL A 6 49.05 -13.67 0.72
C VAL A 6 48.13 -12.52 1.15
N GLY A 7 48.67 -11.30 1.32
CA GLY A 7 47.87 -10.12 1.65
C GLY A 7 46.88 -9.74 0.55
N PHE A 8 47.31 -9.82 -0.73
CA PHE A 8 46.43 -9.55 -1.87
C PHE A 8 45.31 -10.59 -2.00
N CYS A 9 45.62 -11.89 -1.81
CA CYS A 9 44.59 -12.95 -1.79
C CYS A 9 43.59 -12.78 -0.64
N LEU A 10 44.03 -12.33 0.55
CA LEU A 10 43.14 -12.09 1.69
C LEU A 10 42.18 -10.91 1.42
N CYS A 11 42.68 -9.82 0.82
CA CYS A 11 41.84 -8.68 0.43
C CYS A 11 40.83 -9.04 -0.65
N VAL A 12 41.21 -9.85 -1.65
CA VAL A 12 40.29 -10.32 -2.70
C VAL A 12 39.20 -11.23 -2.10
N LEU A 13 39.55 -12.13 -1.18
CA LEU A 13 38.58 -12.97 -0.48
C LEU A 13 37.57 -12.14 0.35
N LEU A 14 38.04 -11.09 1.05
CA LEU A 14 37.18 -10.21 1.82
C LEU A 14 36.22 -9.40 0.93
N ILE A 15 36.68 -8.92 -0.23
CA ILE A 15 35.85 -8.18 -1.20
C ILE A 15 34.77 -9.09 -1.81
N VAL A 16 35.11 -10.33 -2.14
CA VAL A 16 34.14 -11.30 -2.71
C VAL A 16 33.06 -11.66 -1.68
N THR A 17 33.42 -11.90 -0.42
CA THR A 17 32.42 -12.19 0.63
C THR A 17 31.51 -11.00 0.96
N ALA A 18 31.99 -9.76 0.81
CA ALA A 18 31.19 -8.57 1.08
C ALA A 18 30.12 -8.31 -0.02
N CYS A 19 30.43 -8.63 -1.27
CA CYS A 19 29.46 -8.54 -2.38
C CYS A 19 28.37 -9.63 -2.30
N ASP A 20 28.70 -10.84 -1.85
CA ASP A 20 27.71 -11.92 -1.70
C ASP A 20 26.70 -11.63 -0.56
N ASN A 21 27.14 -11.02 0.53
CA ASN A 21 26.28 -10.77 1.70
C ASN A 21 25.15 -9.78 1.40
N LYS A 22 25.41 -8.72 0.62
CA LYS A 22 24.37 -7.73 0.25
C LYS A 22 23.29 -8.38 -0.61
N THR A 23 23.69 -9.22 -1.56
CA THR A 23 22.78 -9.94 -2.46
C THR A 23 21.95 -10.98 -1.69
N ALA A 24 22.56 -11.66 -0.71
CA ALA A 24 21.88 -12.61 0.15
C ALA A 24 20.82 -11.94 1.06
N GLU A 25 21.12 -10.77 1.63
CA GLU A 25 20.20 -10.04 2.51
C GLU A 25 18.98 -9.45 1.76
N MET A 26 19.17 -9.12 0.48
CA MET A 26 18.11 -8.55 -0.37
C MET A 26 17.29 -9.61 -1.12
N LYS A 27 17.68 -10.88 -1.03
CA LYS A 27 17.01 -11.97 -1.74
C LYS A 27 15.55 -12.07 -1.31
N GLY A 28 14.65 -12.00 -2.28
CA GLY A 28 13.19 -12.06 -2.07
C GLY A 28 12.56 -10.76 -1.57
N LYS A 29 13.35 -9.71 -1.26
CA LYS A 29 12.83 -8.38 -0.92
C LYS A 29 12.50 -7.60 -2.19
N TYR A 30 11.43 -6.82 -2.13
CA TYR A 30 10.96 -6.05 -3.26
C TYR A 30 10.22 -4.80 -2.85
N ILE A 31 10.07 -3.89 -3.80
CA ILE A 31 9.24 -2.69 -3.69
C ILE A 31 8.14 -2.83 -4.73
N SER A 32 6.89 -2.59 -4.36
CA SER A 32 5.83 -2.34 -5.32
C SER A 32 5.50 -0.86 -5.34
N PHE A 33 5.24 -0.33 -6.53
CA PHE A 33 4.85 1.06 -6.69
C PHE A 33 3.91 1.23 -7.87
N THR A 34 3.06 2.24 -7.77
CA THR A 34 2.15 2.67 -8.82
C THR A 34 2.74 3.88 -9.52
N ALA A 35 2.65 3.91 -10.85
CA ALA A 35 2.95 5.09 -11.64
C ALA A 35 1.84 5.33 -12.65
N SER A 36 1.43 6.59 -12.76
CA SER A 36 0.37 7.01 -13.66
C SER A 36 0.88 8.04 -14.63
N ILE A 37 0.42 7.96 -15.87
CA ILE A 37 0.72 8.91 -16.93
C ILE A 37 -0.58 9.41 -17.54
N GLN A 38 -0.65 10.72 -17.81
CA GLN A 38 -1.72 11.28 -18.63
C GLN A 38 -1.47 10.85 -20.08
N LYS A 39 -2.39 10.08 -20.65
CA LYS A 39 -2.26 9.57 -22.03
C LYS A 39 -2.86 10.54 -23.05
N ASP A 40 -4.00 11.14 -22.70
CA ASP A 40 -4.71 12.19 -23.43
C ASP A 40 -5.54 13.03 -22.45
N GLU A 41 -6.38 13.96 -22.92
CA GLU A 41 -7.13 14.89 -22.05
C GLU A 41 -8.03 14.21 -21.01
N ASN A 42 -8.51 12.99 -21.28
CA ASN A 42 -9.50 12.32 -20.42
C ASN A 42 -9.01 10.99 -19.84
N THR A 43 -7.84 10.51 -20.26
CA THR A 43 -7.36 9.17 -19.94
C THR A 43 -6.07 9.22 -19.12
N ILE A 44 -6.13 8.63 -17.92
CA ILE A 44 -4.94 8.35 -17.10
C ILE A 44 -4.64 6.86 -17.21
N GLU A 45 -3.47 6.51 -17.77
CA GLU A 45 -2.98 5.14 -17.78
C GLU A 45 -2.16 4.91 -16.51
N THR A 46 -2.52 3.90 -15.74
CA THR A 46 -1.84 3.54 -14.49
C THR A 46 -1.18 2.18 -14.61
N SER A 47 0.06 2.08 -14.16
CA SER A 47 0.87 0.88 -14.20
C SER A 47 1.37 0.52 -12.80
N ILE A 48 1.32 -0.77 -12.47
CA ILE A 48 1.87 -1.34 -11.24
C ILE A 48 3.20 -2.01 -11.56
N TYR A 49 4.21 -1.68 -10.78
CA TYR A 49 5.56 -2.21 -10.93
C TYR A 49 5.98 -3.00 -9.69
N SER A 50 6.93 -3.90 -9.92
CA SER A 50 7.69 -4.61 -8.90
C SER A 50 9.17 -4.37 -9.16
N PHE A 51 9.86 -3.78 -8.20
CA PHE A 51 11.32 -3.65 -8.20
C PHE A 51 11.91 -4.72 -7.29
N ASP A 52 12.67 -5.64 -7.87
CA ASP A 52 13.39 -6.66 -7.12
C ASP A 52 14.70 -6.10 -6.56
N MET A 53 14.85 -6.14 -5.23
CA MET A 53 16.00 -5.52 -4.56
C MET A 53 17.31 -6.30 -4.74
N SER A 54 17.23 -7.59 -5.11
CA SER A 54 18.42 -8.42 -5.31
C SER A 54 19.02 -8.27 -6.70
N SER A 55 18.16 -8.14 -7.72
CA SER A 55 18.58 -7.94 -9.10
C SER A 55 18.62 -6.47 -9.54
N GLU A 56 18.08 -5.57 -8.72
CA GLU A 56 17.93 -4.13 -8.99
C GLU A 56 17.16 -3.85 -10.29
N LYS A 57 16.17 -4.70 -10.61
CA LYS A 57 15.35 -4.59 -11.81
C LYS A 57 13.90 -4.30 -11.46
N ALA A 58 13.34 -3.31 -12.17
CA ALA A 58 11.91 -3.05 -12.19
C ALA A 58 11.24 -3.83 -13.32
N GLU A 59 10.12 -4.46 -13.00
CA GLU A 59 9.22 -5.11 -13.95
C GLU A 59 7.84 -4.47 -13.84
N LYS A 60 7.23 -4.20 -15.00
CA LYS A 60 5.83 -3.77 -15.07
C LYS A 60 4.95 -5.01 -14.98
N ILE A 61 4.09 -5.07 -13.97
CA ILE A 61 3.24 -6.24 -13.68
C ILE A 61 1.89 -6.10 -14.36
N TYR A 62 1.28 -4.92 -14.30
CA TYR A 62 -0.06 -4.68 -14.80
C TYR A 62 -0.24 -3.22 -15.22
N THR A 63 -1.13 -2.97 -16.19
CA THR A 63 -1.51 -1.64 -16.66
C THR A 63 -3.01 -1.59 -16.91
N TYR A 64 -3.64 -0.48 -16.53
CA TYR A 64 -5.06 -0.25 -16.69
C TYR A 64 -5.36 1.26 -16.89
N GLU A 65 -6.55 1.56 -17.39
CA GLU A 65 -7.09 2.92 -17.41
C GLU A 65 -7.67 3.24 -16.02
N ASN A 66 -7.08 4.22 -15.34
CA ASN A 66 -7.50 4.62 -14.01
C ASN A 66 -8.81 5.41 -14.07
N ARG A 67 -9.79 4.94 -13.30
CA ARG A 67 -11.06 5.64 -13.08
C ARG A 67 -11.29 6.04 -11.63
N ALA A 68 -10.46 5.54 -10.70
CA ALA A 68 -10.52 5.91 -9.28
C ALA A 68 -10.11 7.36 -9.05
N GLN A 69 -10.52 7.90 -7.89
CA GLN A 69 -10.10 9.23 -7.44
C GLN A 69 -8.57 9.33 -7.33
N TYR A 70 -7.94 8.28 -6.79
CA TYR A 70 -6.49 8.15 -6.72
C TYR A 70 -6.04 6.84 -7.36
N PRO A 71 -4.97 6.84 -8.18
CA PRO A 71 -4.41 5.62 -8.76
C PRO A 71 -3.60 4.87 -7.71
N ILE A 72 -4.29 4.11 -6.86
CA ILE A 72 -3.67 3.32 -5.79
C ILE A 72 -3.61 1.87 -6.23
N GLY A 73 -2.46 1.24 -6.02
CA GLY A 73 -2.32 -0.18 -6.30
C GLY A 73 -1.06 -0.76 -5.71
N VAL A 74 -1.06 -2.08 -5.58
CA VAL A 74 0.03 -2.82 -4.96
C VAL A 74 0.10 -4.22 -5.53
N TYR A 75 1.31 -4.65 -5.86
CA TYR A 75 1.59 -6.03 -6.22
C TYR A 75 1.95 -6.82 -4.96
N ASP A 76 1.14 -7.83 -4.67
CA ASP A 76 1.42 -8.87 -3.69
C ASP A 76 2.15 -10.03 -4.35
N ARG A 77 3.46 -10.10 -4.13
CA ARG A 77 4.32 -11.16 -4.68
C ARG A 77 4.01 -12.53 -4.08
N LYS A 78 3.50 -12.61 -2.85
CA LYS A 78 3.18 -13.89 -2.19
C LYS A 78 2.03 -14.58 -2.92
N ASP A 79 1.00 -13.81 -3.25
CA ASP A 79 -0.21 -14.33 -3.90
C ASP A 79 -0.20 -14.17 -5.43
N ASN A 80 0.87 -13.57 -5.96
CA ASN A 80 1.03 -13.21 -7.36
C ASN A 80 -0.15 -12.42 -7.94
N LYS A 81 -0.63 -11.43 -7.18
CA LYS A 81 -1.83 -10.64 -7.50
C LYS A 81 -1.58 -9.15 -7.34
N VAL A 82 -2.28 -8.37 -8.14
CA VAL A 82 -2.32 -6.91 -8.00
C VAL A 82 -3.67 -6.53 -7.40
N TYR A 83 -3.65 -5.76 -6.33
CA TYR A 83 -4.83 -5.12 -5.74
C TYR A 83 -4.77 -3.64 -6.07
N TYR A 84 -5.85 -3.05 -6.58
CA TYR A 84 -5.86 -1.66 -7.00
C TYR A 84 -7.24 -1.02 -6.86
N SER A 85 -7.27 0.30 -6.64
CA SER A 85 -8.50 1.07 -6.62
C SER A 85 -9.02 1.31 -8.04
N GLN A 86 -10.33 1.20 -8.22
CA GLN A 86 -11.00 1.55 -9.46
C GLN A 86 -12.43 1.99 -9.16
N ASN A 87 -12.87 3.08 -9.78
CA ASN A 87 -14.28 3.46 -9.74
C ASN A 87 -15.14 2.43 -10.47
N LEU A 88 -16.13 1.87 -9.78
CA LEU A 88 -16.99 0.80 -10.30
C LEU A 88 -18.24 1.31 -11.01
N VAL A 89 -18.51 2.61 -10.96
CA VAL A 89 -19.69 3.21 -11.60
C VAL A 89 -19.33 3.63 -13.02
N GLU A 90 -20.09 3.12 -14.01
CA GLU A 90 -19.98 3.60 -15.39
C GLU A 90 -20.45 5.06 -15.50
N GLN A 91 -19.70 5.88 -16.23
CA GLN A 91 -19.74 7.34 -16.20
C GLN A 91 -21.12 7.96 -16.46
N ASP A 92 -21.57 8.80 -15.52
CA ASP A 92 -22.09 10.16 -15.80
C ASP A 92 -22.02 11.10 -14.56
N VAL A 93 -21.35 10.67 -13.49
CA VAL A 93 -21.18 11.49 -12.28
C VAL A 93 -19.70 11.58 -11.98
N LEU A 94 -19.07 12.69 -12.37
CA LEU A 94 -17.69 13.11 -12.03
C LEU A 94 -17.40 13.15 -10.50
N TYR A 95 -18.34 12.70 -9.67
CA TYR A 95 -18.31 12.72 -8.22
C TYR A 95 -18.91 11.45 -7.58
N SER A 96 -19.21 10.38 -8.34
CA SER A 96 -19.54 9.08 -7.73
C SER A 96 -18.24 8.51 -7.16
N ARG A 97 -17.94 8.84 -5.91
CA ARG A 97 -16.79 8.32 -5.16
C ARG A 97 -17.12 6.89 -4.78
N GLU A 98 -17.22 5.96 -5.70
CA GLU A 98 -17.45 4.54 -5.37
C GLU A 98 -16.24 3.77 -5.89
N ASP A 99 -15.08 4.10 -5.31
CA ASP A 99 -13.86 3.35 -5.53
C ASP A 99 -14.04 1.94 -4.96
N GLY A 100 -14.07 0.94 -5.82
CA GLY A 100 -13.89 -0.45 -5.42
C GLY A 100 -12.42 -0.85 -5.41
N ILE A 101 -12.16 -1.99 -4.80
CA ILE A 101 -10.89 -2.69 -4.89
C ILE A 101 -11.05 -3.78 -5.94
N MET A 102 -10.23 -3.69 -6.98
CA MET A 102 -10.10 -4.71 -8.01
C MET A 102 -8.92 -5.62 -7.71
N ILE A 103 -8.99 -6.84 -8.23
CA ILE A 103 -7.88 -7.77 -8.22
C ILE A 103 -7.56 -8.21 -9.65
N TYR A 104 -6.28 -8.18 -9.98
CA TYR A 104 -5.72 -8.77 -11.19
C TYR A 104 -4.83 -9.95 -10.81
N ASP A 105 -5.15 -11.14 -11.31
CA ASP A 105 -4.33 -12.33 -11.16
C ASP A 105 -3.23 -12.33 -12.24
N VAL A 106 -1.97 -12.30 -11.80
CA VAL A 106 -0.84 -12.18 -12.74
C VAL A 106 -0.63 -13.47 -13.52
N GLU A 107 -1.02 -14.63 -12.98
CA GLU A 107 -0.88 -15.92 -13.65
C GLU A 107 -1.97 -16.10 -14.71
N THR A 108 -3.24 -15.96 -14.33
CA THR A 108 -4.36 -16.21 -15.24
C THR A 108 -4.71 -15.02 -16.12
N LYS A 109 -4.22 -13.82 -15.76
CA LYS A 109 -4.54 -12.54 -16.40
C LYS A 109 -5.98 -12.08 -16.17
N ASP A 110 -6.70 -12.72 -15.24
CA ASP A 110 -8.09 -12.37 -14.93
C ASP A 110 -8.19 -11.13 -14.06
N VAL A 111 -9.24 -10.34 -14.28
CA VAL A 111 -9.61 -9.20 -13.46
C VAL A 111 -10.97 -9.47 -12.82
N SER A 112 -11.11 -9.18 -11.53
CA SER A 112 -12.38 -9.27 -10.82
C SER A 112 -12.49 -8.23 -9.72
N VAL A 113 -13.69 -8.01 -9.21
CA VAL A 113 -13.94 -7.17 -8.04
C VAL A 113 -13.53 -7.94 -6.79
N PHE A 114 -12.67 -7.34 -5.96
CA PHE A 114 -12.30 -7.87 -4.65
C PHE A 114 -13.28 -7.39 -3.57
N ASP A 115 -13.62 -6.09 -3.58
CA ASP A 115 -14.53 -5.45 -2.63
C ASP A 115 -15.10 -4.16 -3.24
N ASP A 116 -16.41 -3.96 -3.16
CA ASP A 116 -17.15 -2.83 -3.73
C ASP A 116 -17.80 -1.93 -2.67
N ARG A 117 -17.52 -2.16 -1.38
CA ARG A 117 -18.15 -1.45 -0.26
C ARG A 117 -17.50 -0.10 0.06
N PHE A 118 -16.46 0.28 -0.66
CA PHE A 118 -15.69 1.49 -0.40
C PHE A 118 -16.18 2.67 -1.25
N LEU A 119 -16.24 3.83 -0.61
CA LEU A 119 -16.45 5.11 -1.26
C LEU A 119 -15.11 5.61 -1.82
N THR A 120 -14.09 5.63 -0.98
CA THR A 120 -12.73 6.06 -1.35
C THR A 120 -11.71 5.06 -0.85
N VAL A 121 -10.64 4.86 -1.61
CA VAL A 121 -9.51 4.01 -1.23
C VAL A 121 -8.21 4.79 -1.45
N ASN A 122 -7.53 5.14 -0.35
CA ASN A 122 -6.28 5.90 -0.39
C ASN A 122 -5.05 5.02 -0.14
N TYR A 123 -5.22 3.87 0.52
CA TYR A 123 -4.11 2.99 0.87
C TYR A 123 -4.51 1.52 0.77
N ILE A 124 -3.62 0.69 0.23
CA ILE A 124 -3.78 -0.77 0.18
C ILE A 124 -2.43 -1.41 0.55
N PHE A 125 -2.41 -2.20 1.62
CA PHE A 125 -1.23 -2.96 2.05
C PHE A 125 -1.58 -4.44 2.22
N PRO A 126 -0.99 -5.35 1.43
CA PRO A 126 -1.13 -6.78 1.65
C PRO A 126 -0.35 -7.19 2.90
N ILE A 127 -1.02 -7.85 3.84
CA ILE A 127 -0.44 -8.37 5.08
C ILE A 127 -0.87 -9.82 5.26
N ASP A 128 0.03 -10.73 4.91
CA ASP A 128 -0.21 -12.17 4.95
C ASP A 128 -1.51 -12.56 4.22
N ASP A 129 -2.55 -12.92 4.96
CA ASP A 129 -3.84 -13.39 4.43
C ASP A 129 -4.92 -12.28 4.43
N HIS A 130 -4.51 -11.04 4.70
CA HIS A 130 -5.39 -9.87 4.77
C HIS A 130 -4.89 -8.73 3.86
N LEU A 131 -5.80 -7.80 3.54
CA LEU A 131 -5.46 -6.47 3.08
C LEU A 131 -5.76 -5.48 4.19
N PHE A 132 -4.79 -4.64 4.54
CA PHE A 132 -5.08 -3.40 5.25
C PHE A 132 -5.46 -2.34 4.23
N ILE A 133 -6.57 -1.68 4.47
CA ILE A 133 -7.12 -0.64 3.60
C ILE A 133 -7.28 0.62 4.43
N GLY A 134 -6.78 1.74 3.91
CA GLY A 134 -7.14 3.07 4.36
C GLY A 134 -8.17 3.65 3.40
N GLY A 135 -9.42 3.79 3.83
CA GLY A 135 -10.51 4.24 2.96
C GLY A 135 -11.74 4.76 3.72
N GLU A 136 -12.83 4.95 3.00
CA GLU A 136 -14.17 5.24 3.57
C GLU A 136 -15.12 4.11 3.15
N LEU A 137 -15.81 3.45 4.09
CA LEU A 137 -16.89 2.51 3.76
C LEU A 137 -18.20 3.25 3.50
N ILE A 138 -18.92 2.85 2.45
CA ILE A 138 -20.19 3.46 2.05
C ILE A 138 -21.22 3.43 3.18
N GLU A 139 -21.33 2.31 3.89
CA GLU A 139 -22.33 2.11 4.96
C GLU A 139 -22.05 2.94 6.24
N GLU A 140 -20.82 3.41 6.43
CA GLU A 140 -20.44 4.18 7.61
C GLU A 140 -20.62 5.70 7.44
N ILE A 141 -20.92 6.14 6.21
CA ILE A 141 -21.02 7.57 5.89
C ILE A 141 -22.23 8.18 6.61
N LYS A 142 -21.92 9.10 7.52
CA LYS A 142 -22.88 10.03 8.13
C LYS A 142 -22.39 11.46 7.85
N GLU A 143 -23.27 12.46 7.87
CA GLU A 143 -22.94 13.86 7.52
C GLU A 143 -21.69 14.42 8.22
N PHE A 144 -21.32 13.88 9.40
CA PHE A 144 -20.16 14.31 10.20
C PHE A 144 -19.12 13.21 10.45
N ASN A 145 -19.23 12.06 9.78
CA ASN A 145 -18.30 10.92 9.92
C ASN A 145 -17.65 10.62 8.58
N ARG A 146 -16.92 11.63 8.07
CA ARG A 146 -16.16 11.55 6.82
C ARG A 146 -14.69 11.46 7.18
N GLY A 147 -13.92 10.71 6.41
CA GLY A 147 -12.48 10.58 6.64
C GLY A 147 -11.94 9.18 6.40
N ILE A 148 -10.65 9.11 6.11
CA ILE A 148 -9.96 7.85 5.83
C ILE A 148 -9.76 7.10 7.15
N LYS A 149 -10.31 5.87 7.21
CA LYS A 149 -10.29 4.98 8.36
C LYS A 149 -9.53 3.69 8.06
N PRO A 150 -9.02 3.00 9.10
CA PRO A 150 -8.31 1.75 8.93
C PRO A 150 -9.27 0.55 8.89
N TYR A 151 -9.12 -0.30 7.89
CA TYR A 151 -9.86 -1.56 7.76
C TYR A 151 -8.90 -2.71 7.51
N LEU A 152 -9.16 -3.88 8.11
CA LEU A 152 -8.45 -5.11 7.78
C LEU A 152 -9.42 -6.10 7.14
N VAL A 153 -9.18 -6.48 5.90
CA VAL A 153 -10.09 -7.33 5.12
C VAL A 153 -9.42 -8.67 4.88
N ASP A 154 -10.05 -9.75 5.32
CA ASP A 154 -9.58 -11.12 5.07
C ASP A 154 -9.69 -11.45 3.57
N LYS A 155 -8.59 -11.88 2.95
CA LYS A 155 -8.53 -12.07 1.49
C LYS A 155 -9.43 -13.20 1.01
N GLN A 156 -9.74 -14.19 1.84
CA GLN A 156 -10.52 -15.36 1.47
C GLN A 156 -12.02 -15.13 1.67
N SER A 157 -12.41 -14.79 2.90
CA SER A 157 -13.80 -14.58 3.32
C SER A 157 -14.34 -13.20 2.95
N LYS A 158 -13.47 -12.23 2.63
CA LYS A 158 -13.82 -10.82 2.39
C LYS A 158 -14.44 -10.13 3.61
N ASN A 159 -14.35 -10.72 4.79
CA ASN A 159 -14.87 -10.11 5.99
C ASN A 159 -13.99 -8.93 6.40
N ILE A 160 -14.63 -7.80 6.67
CA ILE A 160 -13.97 -6.63 7.25
C ILE A 160 -13.90 -6.82 8.76
N GLN A 161 -12.70 -6.71 9.29
CA GLN A 161 -12.43 -6.68 10.71
C GLN A 161 -12.18 -5.23 11.10
N ASN A 162 -13.12 -4.67 11.85
CA ASN A 162 -13.06 -3.29 12.29
C ASN A 162 -12.13 -3.15 13.48
N TYR A 163 -11.37 -2.07 13.46
CA TYR A 163 -10.66 -1.59 14.62
C TYR A 163 -11.60 -0.77 15.51
N ASP A 164 -11.31 -0.71 16.81
CA ASP A 164 -11.95 0.27 17.71
C ASP A 164 -11.42 1.67 17.38
N TRP A 165 -12.05 2.32 16.40
CA TRP A 165 -11.62 3.58 15.81
C TRP A 165 -12.52 4.73 16.26
N ASN A 166 -11.92 5.88 16.57
CA ASN A 166 -12.68 7.10 16.81
C ASN A 166 -13.07 7.71 15.46
N ASP A 167 -14.36 7.74 15.18
CA ASP A 167 -14.97 8.28 13.96
C ASP A 167 -14.68 9.77 13.70
N GLU A 168 -14.22 10.52 14.71
CA GLU A 168 -13.78 11.91 14.54
C GLU A 168 -12.35 12.03 13.98
N LEU A 169 -11.62 10.91 13.86
CA LEU A 169 -10.24 10.87 13.42
C LEU A 169 -10.11 10.48 11.94
N HIS A 170 -9.12 11.09 11.29
CA HIS A 170 -8.74 10.88 9.91
C HIS A 170 -7.29 10.40 9.81
N ILE A 171 -7.05 9.38 9.00
CA ILE A 171 -5.70 8.95 8.63
C ILE A 171 -5.17 9.87 7.54
N ASP A 172 -4.23 10.74 7.90
CA ASP A 172 -3.54 11.63 6.97
C ASP A 172 -2.46 10.88 6.18
N ASN A 173 -1.64 10.08 6.88
CA ASN A 173 -0.54 9.34 6.27
C ASN A 173 -0.39 7.93 6.83
N LEU A 174 0.03 6.98 5.99
CA LEU A 174 0.36 5.60 6.38
C LEU A 174 1.73 5.18 5.91
N GLY A 175 2.44 4.46 6.78
CA GLY A 175 3.66 3.72 6.47
C GLY A 175 3.54 2.26 6.89
N PHE A 176 4.00 1.35 6.03
CA PHE A 176 4.04 -0.09 6.33
C PHE A 176 5.48 -0.57 6.54
N ASN A 177 5.72 -1.24 7.66
CA ASN A 177 6.95 -1.97 7.93
C ASN A 177 6.73 -3.45 7.65
N SER A 178 7.29 -3.94 6.54
CA SER A 178 7.17 -5.33 6.11
C SER A 178 7.90 -6.33 7.00
N ALA A 179 8.98 -5.92 7.68
CA ALA A 179 9.74 -6.78 8.58
C ALA A 179 8.97 -7.10 9.86
N THR A 180 8.24 -6.12 10.40
CA THR A 180 7.42 -6.28 11.62
C THR A 180 5.94 -6.46 11.34
N LYS A 181 5.53 -6.40 10.07
CA LYS A 181 4.13 -6.43 9.63
C LYS A 181 3.26 -5.42 10.36
N THR A 182 3.80 -4.22 10.54
CA THR A 182 3.20 -3.15 11.34
C THR A 182 2.90 -1.95 10.46
N ILE A 183 1.73 -1.36 10.65
CA ILE A 183 1.38 -0.08 10.03
C ILE A 183 1.50 1.03 11.06
N TYR A 184 2.08 2.14 10.62
CA TYR A 184 2.16 3.38 11.36
C TYR A 184 1.29 4.40 10.64
N ALA A 185 0.42 5.07 11.39
CA ALA A 185 -0.43 6.12 10.85
C ALA A 185 -0.16 7.45 11.52
N VAL A 186 -0.12 8.51 10.74
CA VAL A 186 -0.33 9.87 11.23
C VAL A 186 -1.81 10.15 11.16
N VAL A 187 -2.38 10.53 12.29
CA VAL A 187 -3.82 10.67 12.48
C VAL A 187 -4.12 12.07 13.01
N VAL A 188 -5.13 12.70 12.45
CA VAL A 188 -5.56 14.06 12.82
C VAL A 188 -7.08 14.07 13.05
N PRO A 189 -7.62 14.97 13.88
CA PRO A 189 -9.06 15.18 13.94
C PRO A 189 -9.58 15.67 12.59
N PHE A 190 -10.64 15.04 12.07
CA PHE A 190 -11.14 15.33 10.73
C PHE A 190 -11.56 16.79 10.54
N TYR A 191 -12.14 17.41 11.56
CA TYR A 191 -12.58 18.81 11.51
C TYR A 191 -11.43 19.78 11.26
N GLN A 192 -10.21 19.46 11.73
CA GLN A 192 -9.03 20.33 11.57
C GLN A 192 -8.49 20.34 10.13
N LEU A 193 -8.87 19.39 9.27
CA LEU A 193 -8.48 19.41 7.85
C LEU A 193 -9.08 20.60 7.07
N TYR A 194 -10.12 21.21 7.61
CA TYR A 194 -10.81 22.36 7.01
C TYR A 194 -10.47 23.68 7.70
N GLU A 195 -9.84 23.61 8.87
CA GLU A 195 -9.30 24.77 9.57
C GLU A 195 -7.92 25.06 8.96
N GLN A 196 -7.64 26.30 8.54
CA GLN A 196 -6.33 26.66 7.93
C GLN A 196 -5.19 26.72 8.97
N GLU A 197 -5.29 25.93 10.03
CA GLU A 197 -4.32 25.80 11.11
C GLU A 197 -3.53 24.49 10.94
N THR A 198 -2.38 24.39 11.60
CA THR A 198 -1.62 23.12 11.60
C THR A 198 -2.35 22.15 12.51
N PRO A 199 -2.88 21.03 12.00
CA PRO A 199 -3.64 20.10 12.81
C PRO A 199 -2.75 19.43 13.86
N GLU A 200 -3.31 19.19 15.05
CA GLU A 200 -2.68 18.34 16.05
C GLU A 200 -2.66 16.92 15.52
N SER A 201 -1.46 16.31 15.51
CA SER A 201 -1.27 14.99 14.93
C SER A 201 -0.84 13.98 15.99
N THR A 202 -1.40 12.79 15.91
CA THR A 202 -1.02 11.66 16.77
C THR A 202 -0.56 10.50 15.91
N MET A 203 0.53 9.87 16.29
CA MET A 203 0.99 8.66 15.63
C MET A 203 0.36 7.42 16.26
N TYR A 204 -0.24 6.58 15.42
CA TYR A 204 -0.85 5.30 15.81
C TYR A 204 -0.06 4.13 15.22
N GLN A 205 0.02 3.04 15.98
CA GLN A 205 0.52 1.75 15.52
C GLN A 205 -0.65 0.78 15.35
N PHE A 206 -0.75 0.14 14.19
CA PHE A 206 -1.61 -1.00 13.92
C PHE A 206 -0.73 -2.23 13.77
N ALA A 207 -0.79 -3.12 14.75
CA ALA A 207 -0.12 -4.41 14.67
C ALA A 207 -1.06 -5.45 14.06
N SER A 208 -0.49 -6.45 13.37
CA SER A 208 -1.22 -7.56 12.75
C SER A 208 -2.05 -8.42 13.72
N ASN A 209 -1.96 -8.17 15.03
CA ASN A 209 -2.78 -8.80 16.06
C ASN A 209 -3.94 -7.91 16.54
N PHE A 210 -4.41 -6.96 15.72
CA PHE A 210 -5.59 -6.13 15.97
C PHE A 210 -5.46 -5.16 17.14
N LYS A 211 -4.24 -4.83 17.55
CA LYS A 211 -4.01 -3.84 18.61
C LYS A 211 -3.65 -2.50 17.99
N ILE A 212 -4.50 -1.51 18.24
CA ILE A 212 -4.16 -0.11 18.06
C ILE A 212 -3.46 0.37 19.33
N LYS A 213 -2.37 1.10 19.16
CA LYS A 213 -1.74 1.83 20.26
C LYS A 213 -1.34 3.23 19.81
N PRO A 214 -1.71 4.30 20.55
CA PRO A 214 -1.09 5.59 20.35
C PRO A 214 0.39 5.48 20.74
N ILE A 215 1.27 6.01 19.89
CA ILE A 215 2.72 5.97 20.09
C ILE A 215 3.20 7.28 20.73
N LYS A 216 2.67 8.43 20.26
CA LYS A 216 2.98 9.77 20.78
C LYS A 216 2.13 10.84 20.06
N GLU A 217 1.84 11.96 20.72
CA GLU A 217 1.53 13.23 20.06
C GLU A 217 2.81 13.79 19.42
N ILE A 218 2.71 14.27 18.17
CA ILE A 218 3.84 14.78 17.39
C ILE A 218 3.68 16.28 17.17
#